data_AF-A0A135VJP5-F1
#
_entry.id   AF-A0A135VJP5-F1
#
_cell.length_a   1.000
_cell.length_b   1.000
_cell.length_c   1.000
_cell.angle_alpha   90.00
_cell.angle_beta   90.00
_cell.angle_gamma   90.00
#
_symmetry.space_group_name_H-M   'P 1'
#
loop_
_entity.id
_entity.type
_entity.pdbx_description
1 polymer ?
#
loop_
_entity_poly.entity_id
_entity_poly.type
_entity_poly.pdbx_seq_one_letter_code
_entity_poly.pdbx_strand_id
1 'polypeptide(L)'
;MVGYVAPLIALCCIVISIGLSPNFDWVTNALSDLGHYTRTDIGPNPLVRAIVFNAGLITTGILLLLVSLGFMRQIKDLPTRIAMIPFLVAAGFLTAIGIFSENFNPIHYNVSVGLFTTFPFSMWFVGLVWLRFPRLRWFCLISLLLPFLSIYIWWGTFNGTVPWTGMAIPEILTAFTAIFWVWLVITLELKGYLEPLLPNVA
;
A
#
# COMPACT_ATOMS: atom_id res chain seq x y z
N MET A 1 -0.77 -10.39 -13.92
CA MET A 1 -0.46 -11.40 -12.88
C MET A 1 0.49 -10.87 -11.81
N VAL A 2 1.63 -10.27 -12.16
CA VAL A 2 2.60 -9.72 -11.18
C VAL A 2 1.96 -8.73 -10.19
N GLY A 3 1.07 -7.83 -10.65
CA GLY A 3 0.40 -6.89 -9.75
C GLY A 3 -0.55 -7.53 -8.72
N TYR A 4 -1.07 -8.73 -8.98
CA TYR A 4 -1.86 -9.48 -7.97
C TYR A 4 -0.96 -10.11 -6.91
N VAL A 5 0.16 -10.65 -7.35
CA VAL A 5 1.12 -11.37 -6.50
C VAL A 5 1.92 -10.40 -5.64
N ALA A 6 2.25 -9.20 -6.16
CA ALA A 6 3.13 -8.26 -5.47
C ALA A 6 2.68 -7.98 -4.03
N PRO A 7 1.42 -7.58 -3.73
CA PRO A 7 1.04 -7.34 -2.34
C PRO A 7 0.95 -8.60 -1.47
N LEU A 8 0.76 -9.78 -2.07
CA LEU A 8 0.79 -11.04 -1.32
C LEU A 8 2.18 -11.33 -0.76
N ILE A 9 3.26 -10.88 -1.43
CA ILE A 9 4.63 -11.03 -0.94
C ILE A 9 4.78 -10.30 0.40
N ALA A 10 4.39 -9.02 0.48
CA ALA A 10 4.40 -8.27 1.73
C ALA A 10 3.55 -8.96 2.81
N LEU A 11 2.32 -9.38 2.49
CA LEU A 11 1.45 -10.06 3.47
C LEU A 11 2.07 -11.35 4.00
N CYS A 12 2.63 -12.19 3.14
CA CYS A 12 3.32 -13.41 3.56
C CYS A 12 4.54 -13.10 4.45
N CYS A 13 5.36 -12.13 4.06
CA CYS A 13 6.50 -11.70 4.87
C CYS A 13 6.07 -11.13 6.23
N ILE A 14 5.00 -10.35 6.28
CA ILE A 14 4.42 -9.83 7.54
C ILE A 14 3.99 -11.00 8.44
N VAL A 15 3.24 -11.97 7.91
CA VAL A 15 2.79 -13.16 8.67
C VAL A 15 3.99 -13.95 9.20
N ILE A 16 5.01 -14.17 8.37
CA ILE A 16 6.24 -14.86 8.80
C ILE A 16 6.95 -14.06 9.90
N SER A 17 7.09 -12.74 9.75
CA SER A 17 7.73 -11.89 10.75
C SER A 17 6.97 -11.84 12.07
N ILE A 18 5.63 -11.88 12.05
CA ILE A 18 4.80 -12.05 13.26
C ILE A 18 5.07 -13.41 13.89
N GLY A 19 5.14 -14.48 13.09
CA GLY A 19 5.47 -15.84 13.57
C GLY A 19 6.86 -15.93 14.22
N LEU A 20 7.81 -15.08 13.81
CA LEU A 20 9.13 -14.94 14.45
C LEU A 20 9.11 -14.05 15.71
N SER A 21 7.98 -13.43 16.03
CA SER A 21 7.82 -12.43 17.09
C SER A 21 6.73 -12.86 18.10
N PRO A 22 7.01 -13.83 19.00
CA PRO A 22 6.00 -14.38 19.90
C PRO A 22 5.38 -13.38 20.87
N ASN A 23 6.06 -12.26 21.14
CA ASN A 23 5.56 -11.20 22.03
C ASN A 23 4.97 -10.02 21.24
N PHE A 24 4.82 -10.14 19.92
CA PHE A 24 4.17 -9.12 19.12
C PHE A 24 2.68 -9.03 19.49
N ASP A 25 2.25 -7.81 19.79
CA ASP A 25 0.90 -7.49 20.19
C ASP A 25 0.28 -6.49 19.22
N TRP A 26 -0.82 -6.90 18.58
CA TRP A 26 -1.52 -6.08 17.59
C TRP A 26 -2.09 -4.77 18.15
N VAL A 27 -2.37 -4.73 19.45
CA VAL A 27 -3.04 -3.60 20.11
C VAL A 27 -2.03 -2.52 20.46
N THR A 28 -0.79 -2.88 20.79
CA THR A 28 0.21 -1.98 21.37
C THR A 28 1.44 -1.77 20.49
N ASN A 29 1.71 -2.65 19.52
CA ASN A 29 2.85 -2.50 18.61
C ASN A 29 2.45 -1.83 17.28
N ALA A 30 3.45 -1.31 16.57
CA ALA A 30 3.35 -0.95 15.16
C ALA A 30 3.69 -2.18 14.29
N LEU A 31 3.17 -2.28 13.08
CA LEU A 31 3.56 -3.37 12.18
C LEU A 31 5.01 -3.18 11.73
N SER A 32 5.44 -1.92 11.56
CA SER A 32 6.83 -1.54 11.25
C SER A 32 7.86 -1.99 12.30
N ASP A 33 7.43 -2.26 13.54
CA ASP A 33 8.30 -2.79 14.60
C ASP A 33 8.93 -4.13 14.21
N LEU A 34 8.23 -4.91 13.39
CA LEU A 34 8.75 -6.15 12.81
C LEU A 34 10.00 -5.90 11.96
N GLY A 35 10.10 -4.73 11.33
CA GLY A 35 11.24 -4.26 10.55
C GLY A 35 12.43 -3.75 11.37
N HIS A 36 12.29 -3.60 12.69
CA HIS A 36 13.35 -3.02 13.53
C HIS A 36 14.41 -4.07 13.90
N TYR A 37 15.66 -3.96 13.41
CA TYR A 37 16.65 -5.05 13.49
C TYR A 37 17.39 -5.17 14.83
N THR A 38 17.20 -4.23 15.77
CA THR A 38 17.75 -4.30 17.15
C THR A 38 16.68 -4.48 18.24
N ARG A 39 15.40 -4.57 17.87
CA ARG A 39 14.29 -4.58 18.84
C ARG A 39 13.99 -5.98 19.33
N THR A 40 14.28 -6.28 20.60
CA THR A 40 14.23 -7.64 21.17
C THR A 40 13.03 -7.90 22.07
N ASP A 41 12.26 -6.88 22.48
CA ASP A 41 11.09 -7.02 23.36
C ASP A 41 9.96 -7.83 22.70
N ILE A 42 9.77 -7.69 21.38
CA ILE A 42 8.70 -8.39 20.64
C ILE A 42 9.08 -9.82 20.19
N GLY A 43 10.33 -10.25 20.39
CA GLY A 43 10.76 -11.61 20.04
C GLY A 43 12.27 -11.81 19.84
N PRO A 44 12.72 -13.07 19.75
CA PRO A 44 14.12 -13.40 19.48
C PRO A 44 14.51 -13.12 18.02
N ASN A 45 15.81 -13.12 17.73
CA ASN A 45 16.36 -12.99 16.37
C ASN A 45 15.87 -11.74 15.60
N PRO A 46 16.01 -10.53 16.15
CA PRO A 46 15.44 -9.31 15.55
C PRO A 46 15.96 -9.04 14.13
N LEU A 47 17.20 -9.44 13.82
CA LEU A 47 17.78 -9.30 12.49
C LEU A 47 17.05 -10.13 11.43
N VAL A 48 16.74 -11.40 11.72
CA VAL A 48 16.07 -12.30 10.77
C VAL A 48 14.65 -11.80 10.49
N ARG A 49 13.92 -11.46 11.55
CA ARG A 49 12.58 -10.87 11.45
C ARG A 49 12.57 -9.60 10.60
N ALA A 50 13.52 -8.69 10.86
CA ALA A 50 13.64 -7.43 10.15
C ALA A 50 13.97 -7.64 8.68
N ILE A 51 14.89 -8.56 8.35
CA ILE A 51 15.20 -8.91 6.96
C ILE A 51 13.95 -9.40 6.24
N VAL A 52 13.20 -10.33 6.81
CA VAL A 52 11.98 -10.87 6.19
C VAL A 52 10.93 -9.78 5.96
N PHE A 53 10.65 -8.96 6.96
CA PHE A 53 9.66 -7.90 6.88
C PHE A 53 10.06 -6.85 5.83
N ASN A 54 11.25 -6.29 5.96
CA ASN A 54 11.74 -5.21 5.11
C ASN A 54 11.93 -5.66 3.65
N ALA A 55 12.46 -6.86 3.43
CA ALA A 55 12.60 -7.42 2.08
C ALA A 55 11.23 -7.63 1.41
N GLY A 56 10.22 -8.04 2.17
CA GLY A 56 8.84 -8.16 1.69
C GLY A 56 8.28 -6.83 1.21
N LEU A 57 8.47 -5.74 1.97
CA LEU A 57 8.05 -4.39 1.59
C LEU A 57 8.81 -3.86 0.37
N ILE A 58 10.15 -3.99 0.36
CA ILE A 58 11.01 -3.58 -0.75
C ILE A 58 10.59 -4.28 -2.05
N THR A 59 10.46 -5.60 -1.99
CA THR A 59 10.10 -6.42 -3.16
C THR A 59 8.73 -6.03 -3.68
N THR A 60 7.75 -5.89 -2.79
CA THR A 60 6.38 -5.47 -3.14
C THR A 60 6.37 -4.08 -3.79
N GLY A 61 7.06 -3.11 -3.19
CA GLY A 61 7.14 -1.74 -3.71
C GLY A 61 7.80 -1.68 -5.08
N ILE A 62 8.91 -2.38 -5.29
CA ILE A 62 9.60 -2.46 -6.59
C ILE A 62 8.69 -3.10 -7.64
N LEU A 63 8.03 -4.21 -7.33
CA LEU A 63 7.12 -4.85 -8.29
C LEU A 63 5.93 -3.95 -8.65
N LEU A 64 5.34 -3.26 -7.67
CA LEU A 64 4.27 -2.30 -7.93
C LEU A 64 4.75 -1.11 -8.76
N LEU A 65 5.96 -0.60 -8.54
CA LEU A 65 6.58 0.42 -9.39
C LEU A 65 6.70 -0.06 -10.84
N LEU A 66 7.25 -1.26 -11.06
CA LEU A 66 7.44 -1.82 -12.40
C LEU A 66 6.11 -2.05 -13.13
N VAL A 67 5.12 -2.62 -12.44
CA VAL A 67 3.77 -2.83 -12.97
C VAL A 67 3.12 -1.49 -13.34
N SER A 68 3.22 -0.50 -12.46
CA SER A 68 2.63 0.82 -12.68
C SER A 68 3.29 1.57 -13.83
N LEU A 69 4.61 1.53 -13.94
CA LEU A 69 5.35 2.12 -15.06
C LEU A 69 5.00 1.43 -16.38
N GLY A 70 4.89 0.10 -16.37
CA GLY A 70 4.45 -0.69 -17.51
C GLY A 70 3.03 -0.29 -17.97
N PHE A 71 2.09 -0.19 -17.03
CA PHE A 71 0.73 0.23 -17.29
C PHE A 71 0.66 1.68 -17.81
N MET A 72 1.34 2.62 -17.16
CA MET A 72 1.37 4.03 -17.56
C MET A 72 1.99 4.28 -18.94
N ARG A 73 2.88 3.41 -19.41
CA ARG A 73 3.42 3.48 -20.78
C ARG A 73 2.36 3.14 -21.84
N GLN A 74 1.36 2.33 -21.49
CA GLN A 74 0.28 1.92 -22.39
C GLN A 74 -0.88 2.92 -22.38
N ILE A 75 -1.08 3.65 -21.29
CA ILE A 75 -2.12 4.68 -21.17
C ILE A 75 -1.89 5.82 -22.16
N LYS A 76 -2.88 6.09 -23.02
CA LYS A 76 -2.90 7.27 -23.90
C LYS A 76 -3.67 8.46 -23.32
N ASP A 77 -4.64 8.20 -22.44
CA ASP A 77 -5.39 9.26 -21.74
C ASP A 77 -4.48 9.99 -20.75
N LEU A 78 -4.03 11.20 -21.13
CA LEU A 78 -3.13 12.02 -20.34
C LEU A 78 -3.65 12.29 -18.91
N PRO A 79 -4.95 12.64 -18.70
CA PRO A 79 -5.48 12.79 -17.34
C PRO A 79 -5.31 11.54 -16.48
N THR A 80 -5.58 10.34 -17.02
CA THR A 80 -5.37 9.08 -16.29
C THR A 80 -3.89 8.88 -15.96
N ARG A 81 -3.00 9.17 -16.91
CA ARG A 81 -1.56 9.04 -16.69
C ARG A 81 -1.08 9.96 -15.56
N ILE A 82 -1.58 11.19 -15.49
CA ILE A 82 -1.27 12.13 -14.39
C ILE A 82 -1.87 11.62 -13.07
N ALA A 83 -3.11 11.12 -13.09
CA ALA A 83 -3.78 10.60 -11.90
C ALA A 83 -3.11 9.37 -11.27
N MET A 84 -2.31 8.63 -12.04
CA MET A 84 -1.52 7.49 -11.56
C MET A 84 -0.17 7.88 -10.92
N ILE A 85 0.29 9.13 -11.05
CA ILE A 85 1.57 9.57 -10.48
C ILE A 85 1.61 9.38 -8.95
N PRO A 86 0.57 9.73 -8.16
CA PRO A 86 0.59 9.47 -6.73
C PRO A 86 0.72 7.98 -6.38
N PHE A 87 0.20 7.07 -7.21
CA PHE A 87 0.42 5.63 -7.02
C PHE A 87 1.89 5.23 -7.17
N LEU A 88 2.57 5.77 -8.20
CA LEU A 88 4.01 5.54 -8.38
C LEU A 88 4.80 6.04 -7.17
N VAL A 89 4.48 7.24 -6.69
CA VAL A 89 5.12 7.82 -5.50
C VAL A 89 4.85 6.95 -4.27
N ALA A 90 3.62 6.48 -4.08
CA ALA A 90 3.27 5.57 -2.99
C ALA A 90 4.06 4.25 -3.03
N ALA A 91 4.20 3.62 -4.21
CA ALA A 91 5.00 2.41 -4.36
C ALA A 91 6.51 2.67 -4.09
N GLY A 92 6.99 3.86 -4.43
CA GLY A 92 8.30 4.36 -4.02
C GLY A 92 8.44 4.47 -2.50
N PHE A 93 7.46 5.05 -1.82
CA PHE A 93 7.45 5.13 -0.37
C PHE A 93 7.39 3.74 0.29
N LEU A 94 6.60 2.80 -0.22
CA LEU A 94 6.58 1.43 0.28
C LEU A 94 7.97 0.77 0.21
N THR A 95 8.68 1.00 -0.90
CA THR A 95 10.07 0.54 -1.04
C THR A 95 10.97 1.23 -0.01
N ALA A 96 10.82 2.54 0.15
CA ALA A 96 11.61 3.34 1.07
C ALA A 96 11.37 2.95 2.54
N ILE A 97 10.15 2.56 2.93
CA ILE A 97 9.84 2.08 4.29
C ILE A 97 10.66 0.83 4.63
N GLY A 98 10.79 -0.10 3.69
CA GLY A 98 11.63 -1.29 3.92
C GLY A 98 13.14 -0.97 3.94
N ILE A 99 13.60 0.05 3.21
CA ILE A 99 15.02 0.48 3.25
C ILE A 99 15.31 1.22 4.56
N PHE A 100 14.50 2.24 4.85
CA PHE A 100 14.55 3.04 6.05
C PHE A 100 13.60 2.44 7.08
N SER A 101 13.97 1.26 7.60
CA SER A 101 13.26 0.61 8.70
C SER A 101 13.12 1.54 9.93
N GLU A 102 12.33 1.13 10.92
CA GLU A 102 12.05 1.90 12.15
C GLU A 102 13.33 2.41 12.87
N ASN A 103 14.46 1.72 12.67
CA ASN A 103 15.79 2.13 13.13
C ASN A 103 16.27 3.49 12.60
N PHE A 104 15.70 3.97 11.49
CA PHE A 104 16.10 5.19 10.78
C PHE A 104 15.18 6.38 11.07
N ASN A 105 14.43 6.37 12.17
CA ASN A 105 13.66 7.55 12.58
C ASN A 105 14.57 8.80 12.68
N PRO A 106 14.12 9.97 12.18
CA PRO A 106 12.76 10.29 11.73
C PRO A 106 12.46 9.99 10.25
N ILE A 107 13.40 9.44 9.49
CA ILE A 107 13.20 9.18 8.04
C ILE A 107 12.09 8.15 7.84
N HIS A 108 12.08 7.08 8.64
CA HIS A 108 11.02 6.05 8.59
C HIS A 108 9.63 6.67 8.71
N TYR A 109 9.39 7.46 9.76
CA TYR A 109 8.14 8.17 9.95
C TYR A 109 7.73 8.99 8.73
N ASN A 110 8.64 9.77 8.14
CA ASN A 110 8.33 10.60 6.98
C ASN A 110 7.91 9.78 5.74
N VAL A 111 8.61 8.67 5.46
CA VAL A 111 8.25 7.82 4.31
C VAL A 111 6.95 7.04 4.56
N SER A 112 6.67 6.64 5.80
CA SER A 112 5.41 6.02 6.21
C SER A 112 4.22 6.97 6.05
N VAL A 113 4.32 8.21 6.55
CA VAL A 113 3.31 9.26 6.31
C VAL A 113 3.15 9.51 4.81
N GLY A 114 4.26 9.53 4.06
CA GLY A 114 4.27 9.63 2.61
C GLY A 114 3.40 8.56 1.94
N LEU A 115 3.60 7.29 2.27
CA LEU A 115 2.79 6.18 1.76
C LEU A 115 1.30 6.34 2.10
N PHE A 116 0.98 6.49 3.40
CA PHE A 116 -0.40 6.53 3.88
C PHE A 116 -1.15 7.79 3.44
N THR A 117 -0.44 8.82 2.97
CA THR A 117 -1.04 10.02 2.38
C THR A 117 -1.20 9.89 0.87
N THR A 118 -0.12 9.58 0.15
CA THR A 118 -0.11 9.60 -1.32
C THR A 118 -0.99 8.53 -1.94
N PHE A 119 -1.13 7.38 -1.29
CA PHE A 119 -1.92 6.29 -1.81
C PHE A 119 -3.44 6.59 -1.84
N PRO A 120 -4.07 7.10 -0.76
CA PRO A 120 -5.43 7.64 -0.81
C PRO A 120 -5.65 8.71 -1.88
N PHE A 121 -4.70 9.65 -2.05
CA PHE A 121 -4.77 10.65 -3.12
C PHE A 121 -4.78 10.03 -4.51
N SER A 122 -4.02 8.94 -4.71
CA SER A 122 -4.08 8.18 -5.96
C SER A 122 -5.49 7.66 -6.25
N MET A 123 -6.16 7.08 -5.25
CA MET A 123 -7.52 6.59 -5.45
C MET A 123 -8.48 7.73 -5.79
N TRP A 124 -8.37 8.88 -5.11
CA TRP A 124 -9.22 10.03 -5.42
C TRP A 124 -8.98 10.55 -6.84
N PHE A 125 -7.73 10.73 -7.24
CA PHE A 125 -7.41 11.27 -8.56
C PHE A 125 -7.87 10.32 -9.67
N VAL A 126 -7.58 9.03 -9.54
CA VAL A 126 -8.05 8.02 -10.51
C VAL A 126 -9.57 7.96 -10.52
N GLY A 127 -10.21 7.93 -9.35
CA GLY A 127 -11.67 7.90 -9.22
C GLY A 127 -12.34 9.09 -9.90
N LEU A 128 -11.85 10.31 -9.64
CA LEU A 128 -12.36 11.54 -10.26
C LEU A 128 -12.17 11.53 -11.78
N VAL A 129 -10.97 11.19 -12.24
CA VAL A 129 -10.65 11.19 -13.69
C VAL A 129 -11.47 10.15 -14.44
N TRP A 130 -11.72 8.98 -13.83
CA TRP A 130 -12.44 7.89 -14.47
C TRP A 130 -13.97 8.04 -14.48
N LEU A 131 -14.55 9.01 -13.74
CA LEU A 131 -15.99 9.33 -13.82
C LEU A 131 -16.46 9.69 -15.24
N ARG A 132 -15.54 10.17 -16.07
CA ARG A 132 -15.75 10.48 -17.50
C ARG A 132 -16.11 9.23 -18.32
N PHE A 133 -15.80 8.03 -17.84
CA PHE A 133 -16.07 6.77 -18.52
C PHE A 133 -17.25 6.04 -17.84
N PRO A 134 -18.45 6.00 -18.47
CA PRO A 134 -19.65 5.42 -17.85
C PRO A 134 -19.47 3.99 -17.32
N ARG A 135 -18.68 3.16 -18.02
CA ARG A 135 -18.40 1.76 -17.65
C ARG A 135 -17.58 1.61 -16.37
N LEU A 136 -16.85 2.65 -15.95
CA LEU A 136 -15.97 2.63 -14.76
C LEU A 136 -16.59 3.33 -13.55
N ARG A 137 -17.77 3.95 -13.67
CA ARG A 137 -18.37 4.76 -12.61
C ARG A 137 -18.58 4.00 -11.30
N TRP A 138 -18.93 2.71 -11.36
CA TRP A 138 -19.06 1.88 -10.16
C TRP A 138 -17.74 1.76 -9.39
N PHE A 139 -16.62 1.55 -10.11
CA PHE A 139 -15.28 1.52 -9.52
C PHE A 139 -14.90 2.90 -8.97
N CYS A 140 -15.29 3.98 -9.67
CA CYS A 140 -15.03 5.34 -9.20
C CYS A 140 -15.66 5.59 -7.84
N LEU A 141 -16.89 5.09 -7.57
CA LEU A 141 -17.50 5.19 -6.24
C LEU A 141 -16.64 4.52 -5.17
N ILE A 142 -16.14 3.31 -5.43
CA ILE A 142 -15.23 2.61 -4.51
C ILE A 142 -13.95 3.45 -4.30
N SER A 143 -13.33 3.88 -5.39
CA SER A 143 -12.10 4.68 -5.39
C SER A 143 -12.24 6.02 -4.64
N LEU A 144 -13.44 6.61 -4.66
CA LEU A 144 -13.72 7.86 -3.94
C LEU A 144 -14.03 7.65 -2.47
N LEU A 145 -14.66 6.54 -2.10
CA LEU A 145 -15.10 6.26 -0.73
C LEU A 145 -14.04 5.59 0.14
N LEU A 146 -13.24 4.69 -0.42
CA LEU A 146 -12.26 3.88 0.31
C LEU A 146 -11.17 4.72 1.05
N PRO A 147 -10.69 5.85 0.50
CA PRO A 147 -9.82 6.78 1.23
C PRO A 147 -10.41 7.30 2.54
N PHE A 148 -11.72 7.57 2.60
CA PHE A 148 -12.36 8.07 3.82
C PHE A 148 -12.36 7.03 4.94
N LEU A 149 -12.43 5.73 4.60
CA LEU A 149 -12.24 4.67 5.58
C LEU A 149 -10.83 4.71 6.19
N SER A 150 -9.82 4.94 5.35
CA SER A 150 -8.43 5.06 5.83
C SER A 150 -8.27 6.29 6.74
N ILE A 151 -8.83 7.44 6.35
CA ILE A 151 -8.83 8.65 7.19
C ILE A 151 -9.54 8.40 8.53
N TYR A 152 -10.69 7.74 8.52
CA TYR A 152 -11.43 7.42 9.74
C TYR A 152 -10.62 6.53 10.69
N ILE A 153 -9.95 5.50 10.18
CA ILE A 153 -9.09 4.60 10.94
C ILE A 153 -7.93 5.37 11.61
N TRP A 154 -7.23 6.21 10.84
CA TRP A 154 -6.10 7.00 11.36
C TRP A 154 -6.55 8.09 12.33
N TRP A 155 -7.63 8.79 12.02
CA TRP A 155 -8.24 9.77 12.92
C TRP A 155 -8.64 9.14 14.25
N GLY A 156 -9.30 7.98 14.22
CA GLY A 156 -9.72 7.28 15.43
C GLY A 156 -8.53 6.83 16.28
N THR A 157 -7.48 6.33 15.63
CA THR A 157 -6.21 5.97 16.28
C THR A 157 -5.59 7.16 17.01
N PHE A 158 -5.42 8.30 16.32
CA PHE A 158 -4.78 9.48 16.92
C PHE A 158 -5.63 10.19 17.98
N ASN A 159 -6.96 10.04 17.95
CA ASN A 159 -7.86 10.61 18.96
C ASN A 159 -8.17 9.64 20.10
N GLY A 160 -7.61 8.43 20.10
CA GLY A 160 -7.87 7.43 21.13
C GLY A 160 -9.34 6.98 21.21
N THR A 161 -10.08 7.03 20.10
CA THR A 161 -11.51 6.64 20.05
C THR A 161 -11.71 5.18 19.64
N VAL A 162 -10.62 4.44 19.47
CA VAL A 162 -10.56 3.04 19.02
C VAL A 162 -9.87 2.17 20.07
N PRO A 163 -10.12 0.85 20.11
CA PRO A 163 -9.62 -0.03 21.17
C PRO A 163 -8.16 -0.47 20.99
N TRP A 164 -7.31 0.36 20.36
CA TRP A 164 -5.89 0.09 20.17
C TRP A 164 -5.04 1.33 20.40
N THR A 165 -3.79 1.11 20.83
CA THR A 165 -2.83 2.16 21.18
C THR A 165 -1.61 2.18 20.26
N GLY A 166 -1.30 1.05 19.63
CA GLY A 166 -0.25 0.88 18.63
C GLY A 166 -0.76 1.10 17.20
N MET A 167 0.17 0.99 16.26
CA MET A 167 -0.06 1.33 14.85
C MET A 167 -0.32 0.09 13.96
N ALA A 168 -0.20 -1.13 14.48
CA ALA A 168 -0.29 -2.33 13.65
C ALA A 168 -1.68 -2.48 12.99
N ILE A 169 -2.75 -2.23 13.73
CA ILE A 169 -4.14 -2.29 13.22
C ILE A 169 -4.40 -1.23 12.14
N PRO A 170 -4.13 0.07 12.36
CA PRO A 170 -4.37 1.07 11.31
C PRO A 170 -3.49 0.81 10.07
N GLU A 171 -2.23 0.39 10.25
CA GLU A 171 -1.35 0.04 9.14
C GLU A 171 -1.88 -1.12 8.29
N ILE A 172 -2.30 -2.23 8.91
CA ILE A 172 -2.79 -3.39 8.13
C ILE A 172 -4.15 -3.14 7.48
N LEU A 173 -5.07 -2.45 8.17
CA LEU A 173 -6.40 -2.16 7.62
C LEU A 173 -6.30 -1.20 6.43
N THR A 174 -5.45 -0.18 6.52
CA THR A 174 -5.19 0.72 5.40
C THR A 174 -4.36 0.08 4.29
N ALA A 175 -3.48 -0.88 4.61
CA ALA A 175 -2.87 -1.73 3.59
C ALA A 175 -3.92 -2.58 2.85
N PHE A 176 -4.92 -3.14 3.53
CA PHE A 176 -5.98 -3.90 2.86
C PHE A 176 -6.85 -3.05 1.94
N THR A 177 -7.14 -1.80 2.29
CA THR A 177 -7.82 -0.89 1.36
C THR A 177 -6.97 -0.69 0.10
N ALA A 178 -5.66 -0.63 0.25
CA ALA A 178 -4.73 -0.51 -0.86
C ALA A 178 -4.70 -1.72 -1.78
N ILE A 179 -4.52 -2.89 -1.18
CA ILE A 179 -4.46 -4.16 -1.89
C ILE A 179 -5.75 -4.39 -2.66
N PHE A 180 -6.90 -4.15 -2.02
CA PHE A 180 -8.21 -4.28 -2.65
C PHE A 180 -8.35 -3.36 -3.88
N TRP A 181 -7.98 -2.09 -3.74
CA TRP A 181 -8.05 -1.13 -4.85
C TRP A 181 -7.14 -1.52 -6.02
N VAL A 182 -5.89 -1.92 -5.73
CA VAL A 182 -4.94 -2.39 -6.76
C VAL A 182 -5.48 -3.62 -7.49
N TRP A 183 -6.02 -4.60 -6.76
CA TRP A 183 -6.62 -5.78 -7.38
C TRP A 183 -7.83 -5.45 -8.24
N LEU A 184 -8.65 -4.47 -7.86
CA LEU A 184 -9.75 -4.01 -8.71
C LEU A 184 -9.24 -3.39 -10.01
N VAL A 185 -8.22 -2.51 -9.94
CA VAL A 185 -7.61 -1.91 -11.15
C VAL A 185 -7.08 -2.99 -12.09
N ILE A 186 -6.35 -3.98 -11.57
CA ILE A 186 -5.82 -5.07 -12.40
C ILE A 186 -6.95 -5.95 -12.94
N THR A 187 -8.01 -6.18 -12.15
CA THR A 187 -9.19 -6.92 -12.63
C THR A 187 -9.82 -6.21 -13.83
N LEU A 188 -9.96 -4.89 -13.76
CA LEU A 188 -10.53 -4.07 -14.83
C LEU A 188 -9.65 -4.14 -16.10
N GLU A 189 -8.34 -4.09 -15.95
CA GLU A 189 -7.38 -4.25 -17.05
C GLU A 189 -7.53 -5.63 -17.72
N LEU A 190 -7.47 -6.72 -16.93
CA LEU A 190 -7.56 -8.09 -17.43
C LEU A 190 -8.89 -8.40 -18.13
N LYS A 191 -9.98 -7.76 -17.70
CA LYS A 191 -11.30 -7.91 -18.31
C LYS A 191 -11.56 -6.94 -19.49
N GLY A 192 -10.56 -6.15 -19.90
CA GLY A 192 -10.69 -5.20 -21.02
C GLY A 192 -11.52 -3.96 -20.72
N TYR A 193 -11.92 -3.71 -19.46
CA TYR A 193 -12.70 -2.52 -19.12
C TYR A 193 -11.91 -1.22 -19.30
N LEU A 194 -10.58 -1.30 -19.30
CA LEU A 194 -9.67 -0.18 -19.48
C LEU A 194 -9.27 0.06 -20.95
N GLU A 195 -9.81 -0.70 -21.92
CA GLU A 195 -9.59 -0.49 -23.36
C GLU A 195 -9.74 0.97 -23.82
N PRO A 196 -10.73 1.77 -23.35
CA PRO A 196 -10.83 3.17 -23.74
C PRO A 196 -9.62 4.03 -23.32
N LEU A 197 -8.84 3.58 -22.33
CA LEU A 197 -7.63 4.23 -21.84
C LEU A 197 -6.37 3.73 -22.57
N LEU A 198 -6.46 2.53 -23.16
CA LEU A 198 -5.41 1.72 -23.76
C LEU A 198 -5.80 1.39 -25.21
N PRO A 199 -5.87 2.36 -26.16
CA PRO A 199 -6.32 2.04 -27.51
C PRO A 199 -5.34 1.05 -28.15
N ASN A 200 -5.84 -0.18 -28.34
CA ASN A 200 -5.28 -1.37 -29.01
C ASN A 200 -3.75 -1.48 -29.05
N VAL A 201 -3.22 -2.46 -28.31
CA VAL A 201 -2.02 -3.16 -28.77
C VAL A 201 -2.44 -3.94 -30.02
N ALA A 202 -2.30 -3.30 -31.18
CA ALA A 202 -2.19 -4.00 -32.46
C ALA A 202 -0.78 -4.57 -32.60
#